data_AF-K1SYG0-F1
#
_entry.id   AF-K1SYG0-F1
#
_cell.length_a   1.000
_cell.length_b   1.000
_cell.length_c   1.000
_cell.angle_alpha   90.00
_cell.angle_beta   90.00
_cell.angle_gamma   90.00
#
_symmetry.space_group_name_H-M   'P 1'
#
loop_
_entity.id
_entity.type
_entity.pdbx_description
1 polymer ?
#
loop_
_entity_poly.entity_id
_entity_poly.type
_entity_poly.pdbx_seq_one_letter_code
_entity_poly.pdbx_strand_id
1 'polypeptide(L)'
;DLTAATLLIRKPNDKTVYVLQQYFLPQARVEHLEEKNTNEAPYRIWAERGLLTICEGSRVNFSDVTAWFVQMRDEHKIDAFKVGYDRALAGYWVEEMKSNGFTMEPVAQGAFTWSQPMREMGAALTDKIVNYNNNPILLWCLSNTAVKKSGLNNIQPVKITDKRRIDGAVSLLNAWVIYVKYFDDYMYNVG
;
A
#
# COMPACT_ATOMS: atom_id res chain seq x y z
N ASP A 1 2.23 5.63 12.28
CA ASP A 1 1.85 4.49 11.45
C ASP A 1 3.00 4.11 10.50
N LEU A 2 2.85 3.06 9.70
CA LEU A 2 3.79 2.75 8.60
C LEU A 2 3.35 3.51 7.35
N THR A 3 4.28 4.18 6.67
CA THR A 3 4.02 4.62 5.29
C THR A 3 4.24 3.42 4.38
N ALA A 4 3.33 3.17 3.43
CA ALA A 4 3.38 2.01 2.56
C ALA A 4 3.07 2.39 1.11
N ALA A 5 3.94 1.98 0.18
CA ALA A 5 3.73 2.06 -1.26
C ALA A 5 3.34 0.68 -1.80
N THR A 6 2.37 0.65 -2.73
CA THR A 6 1.87 -0.59 -3.33
C THR A 6 1.82 -0.48 -4.84
N LEU A 7 2.28 -1.52 -5.53
CA LEU A 7 2.04 -1.76 -6.96
C LEU A 7 1.21 -3.03 -7.14
N LEU A 8 0.13 -2.91 -7.91
CA LEU A 8 -0.63 -4.03 -8.45
C LEU A 8 -0.20 -4.25 -9.90
N ILE A 9 0.16 -5.49 -10.23
CA ILE A 9 0.73 -5.85 -11.52
C ILE A 9 -0.08 -7.00 -12.11
N ARG A 10 -0.47 -6.86 -13.38
CA ARG A 10 -1.02 -7.91 -14.21
C ARG A 10 -0.06 -8.24 -15.34
N LYS A 11 -0.07 -9.50 -15.77
CA LYS A 11 0.58 -9.95 -17.00
C LYS A 11 -0.48 -10.30 -18.03
N PRO A 12 -0.18 -10.15 -19.34
CA PRO A 12 -1.05 -10.63 -20.41
C PRO A 12 -1.46 -12.09 -20.17
N ASN A 13 -2.74 -12.40 -20.37
CA ASN A 13 -3.30 -13.74 -20.22
C ASN A 13 -3.12 -14.41 -18.84
N ASP A 14 -2.79 -13.65 -17.79
CA ASP A 14 -2.69 -14.13 -16.42
C ASP A 14 -3.76 -13.47 -15.55
N LYS A 15 -4.55 -14.30 -14.86
CA LYS A 15 -5.57 -13.82 -13.89
C LYS A 15 -4.96 -13.37 -12.57
N THR A 16 -3.72 -13.71 -12.31
CA THR A 16 -3.01 -13.40 -11.07
C THR A 16 -2.72 -11.91 -10.98
N VAL A 17 -3.14 -11.30 -9.87
CA VAL A 17 -2.73 -9.95 -9.46
C VAL A 17 -1.48 -10.09 -8.60
N TYR A 18 -0.33 -9.65 -9.11
CA TYR A 18 0.91 -9.62 -8.36
C TYR A 18 0.99 -8.32 -7.57
N VAL A 19 1.41 -8.41 -6.30
CA VAL A 19 1.52 -7.27 -5.40
C VAL A 19 2.97 -7.09 -4.98
N LEU A 20 3.50 -5.90 -5.19
CA LEU A 20 4.76 -5.44 -4.62
C LEU A 20 4.48 -4.31 -3.64
N GLN A 21 5.16 -4.34 -2.49
CA GLN A 21 5.05 -3.30 -1.48
C GLN A 21 6.38 -2.97 -0.86
N GLN A 22 6.58 -1.68 -0.61
CA GLN A 22 7.66 -1.15 0.21
C GLN A 22 7.07 -0.36 1.36
N TYR A 23 7.74 -0.47 2.51
CA TYR A 23 7.35 0.21 3.73
C TYR A 23 8.40 1.22 4.12
N PHE A 24 7.97 2.28 4.80
CA PHE A 24 8.84 3.37 5.23
C PHE A 24 8.51 3.74 6.68
N LEU A 25 9.54 3.93 7.48
CA LEU A 25 9.39 4.23 8.91
C LEU A 25 10.51 5.18 9.37
N PRO A 26 10.20 6.24 10.14
CA PRO A 26 11.24 7.13 10.65
C PRO A 26 12.15 6.41 11.64
N GLN A 27 13.44 6.70 11.57
CA GLN A 27 14.48 6.21 12.47
C GLN A 27 14.09 6.42 13.94
N ALA A 28 13.65 7.63 14.30
CA ALA A 28 13.25 7.95 15.66
C ALA A 28 12.10 7.06 16.17
N ARG A 29 11.21 6.59 15.28
CA ARG A 29 10.12 5.65 15.67
C ARG A 29 10.67 4.25 15.91
N VAL A 30 11.64 3.80 15.12
CA VAL A 30 12.31 2.50 15.34
C VAL A 30 13.02 2.50 16.68
N GLU A 31 13.87 3.50 16.93
CA GLU A 31 14.64 3.66 18.17
C GLU A 31 13.73 3.71 19.39
N HIS A 32 12.66 4.51 19.34
CA HIS A 32 11.70 4.60 20.44
C HIS A 32 11.03 3.25 20.77
N LEU A 33 10.66 2.46 19.76
CA LEU A 33 10.00 1.17 19.98
C LEU A 33 10.96 0.11 20.54
N GLU A 34 12.25 0.20 20.18
CA GLU A 34 13.36 -0.61 20.68
C GLU A 34 13.65 -0.26 22.15
N GLU A 35 13.84 1.02 22.48
CA GLU A 35 14.05 1.50 23.84
C GLU A 35 12.92 1.08 24.80
N LYS A 36 11.68 1.11 24.32
CA LYS A 36 10.49 0.73 25.08
C LYS A 36 10.23 -0.77 25.10
N ASN A 37 11.04 -1.59 24.43
CA ASN A 37 10.90 -3.05 24.34
C ASN A 37 9.47 -3.49 24.01
N THR A 38 8.81 -2.75 23.10
CA THR A 38 7.37 -2.95 22.83
C THR A 38 7.06 -4.27 22.13
N ASN A 39 8.06 -4.89 21.49
CA ASN A 39 7.90 -6.06 20.63
C ASN A 39 6.75 -5.89 19.61
N GLU A 40 6.50 -4.67 19.13
CA GLU A 40 5.41 -4.38 18.19
C GLU A 40 5.59 -5.16 16.88
N ALA A 41 6.79 -5.07 16.30
CA ALA A 41 7.19 -5.77 15.08
C ALA A 41 8.73 -5.78 14.93
N PRO A 42 9.32 -6.74 14.19
CA PRO A 42 10.75 -6.85 13.98
C PRO A 42 11.25 -5.90 12.88
N TYR A 43 11.12 -4.58 13.07
CA TYR A 43 11.39 -3.57 12.05
C TYR A 43 12.83 -3.63 11.49
N ARG A 44 13.85 -3.84 12.33
CA ARG A 44 15.25 -3.98 11.85
C ARG A 44 15.44 -5.17 10.93
N ILE A 45 14.90 -6.33 11.29
CA ILE A 45 14.97 -7.53 10.46
C ILE A 45 14.28 -7.29 9.11
N TRP A 46 13.16 -6.57 9.10
CA TRP A 46 12.50 -6.19 7.86
C TRP A 46 13.32 -5.21 7.01
N ALA A 47 14.06 -4.29 7.65
CA ALA A 47 14.94 -3.36 6.96
C ALA A 47 16.18 -4.06 6.37
N GLU A 48 16.82 -4.96 7.13
CA GLU A 48 17.92 -5.81 6.65
C GLU A 48 17.52 -6.66 5.44
N ARG A 49 16.24 -7.06 5.38
CA ARG A 49 15.67 -7.80 4.24
C ARG A 49 15.23 -6.91 3.07
N GLY A 50 15.42 -5.60 3.17
CA GLY A 50 15.01 -4.62 2.14
C GLY A 50 13.51 -4.37 2.05
N LEU A 51 12.69 -4.93 2.96
CA LEU A 51 11.22 -4.77 2.96
C LEU A 51 10.75 -3.46 3.60
N LEU A 52 11.62 -2.84 4.39
CA LEU A 52 11.37 -1.61 5.12
C LEU A 52 12.55 -0.64 4.93
N THR A 53 12.26 0.56 4.43
CA THR A 53 13.21 1.66 4.43
C THR A 53 13.10 2.42 5.76
N ILE A 54 14.21 2.51 6.50
CA ILE A 54 14.29 3.37 7.68
C ILE A 54 14.70 4.76 7.20
N CYS A 55 13.78 5.72 7.27
CA CYS A 55 14.02 7.10 6.87
C CYS A 55 14.73 7.85 8.00
N GLU A 56 15.78 8.61 7.68
CA GLU A 56 16.52 9.37 8.68
C GLU A 56 15.63 10.40 9.40
N GLY A 57 15.86 10.56 10.71
CA GLY A 57 15.15 11.55 11.53
C GLY A 57 13.76 11.11 12.02
N SER A 58 12.87 12.09 12.18
CA SER A 58 11.61 11.93 12.93
C SER A 58 10.36 11.75 12.06
N ARG A 59 10.49 11.89 10.74
CA ARG A 59 9.39 11.77 9.77
C ARG A 59 9.86 11.01 8.54
N VAL A 60 8.92 10.36 7.85
CA VAL A 60 9.20 9.76 6.55
C VAL A 60 9.42 10.88 5.55
N ASN A 61 10.55 10.86 4.85
CA ASN A 61 10.76 11.72 3.70
C ASN A 61 9.98 11.11 2.52
N PHE A 62 8.98 11.82 2.00
CA PHE A 62 8.20 11.30 0.88
C PHE A 62 9.02 11.17 -0.41
N SER A 63 10.16 11.84 -0.52
CA SER A 63 11.08 11.61 -1.64
C SER A 63 11.68 10.20 -1.63
N ASP A 64 11.77 9.52 -0.48
CA ASP A 64 12.15 8.09 -0.44
C ASP A 64 11.07 7.21 -1.08
N VAL A 65 9.80 7.60 -0.94
CA VAL A 65 8.67 6.92 -1.58
C VAL A 65 8.70 7.16 -3.08
N THR A 66 8.94 8.40 -3.53
CA THR A 66 9.14 8.72 -4.95
C THR A 66 10.30 7.93 -5.53
N ALA A 67 11.44 7.89 -4.84
CA ALA A 67 12.63 7.16 -5.28
C ALA A 67 12.32 5.67 -5.48
N TRP A 68 11.52 5.05 -4.62
CA TRP A 68 11.09 3.67 -4.81
C TRP A 68 10.24 3.49 -6.08
N PHE A 69 9.26 4.35 -6.35
CA PHE A 69 8.49 4.26 -7.60
C PHE A 69 9.36 4.47 -8.84
N VAL A 70 10.30 5.43 -8.80
CA VAL A 70 11.29 5.67 -9.85
C VAL A 70 12.17 4.44 -10.06
N GLN A 71 12.64 3.80 -8.98
CA GLN A 71 13.42 2.56 -9.05
C GLN A 71 12.62 1.44 -9.73
N MET A 72 11.36 1.25 -9.34
CA MET A 72 10.49 0.24 -9.94
C MET A 72 10.33 0.45 -11.46
N ARG A 73 10.20 1.70 -11.91
CA ARG A 73 10.12 2.05 -13.33
C ARG A 73 11.47 1.86 -14.05
N ASP A 74 12.54 2.45 -13.52
CA ASP A 74 13.79 2.62 -14.25
C ASP A 74 14.66 1.35 -14.20
N GLU A 75 14.71 0.66 -13.06
CA GLU A 75 15.49 -0.57 -12.90
C GLU A 75 14.68 -1.82 -13.23
N HIS A 76 13.44 -1.90 -12.71
CA HIS A 76 12.63 -3.11 -12.85
C HIS A 76 11.65 -3.10 -14.02
N LYS A 77 11.53 -1.97 -14.73
CA LYS A 77 10.60 -1.80 -15.88
C LYS A 77 9.14 -2.02 -15.49
N ILE A 78 8.79 -1.72 -14.25
CA ILE A 78 7.44 -1.74 -13.72
C ILE A 78 6.98 -0.29 -13.59
N ASP A 79 6.30 0.19 -14.63
CA ASP A 79 5.75 1.54 -14.64
C ASP A 79 4.31 1.58 -14.12
N ALA A 80 3.99 2.62 -13.35
CA ALA A 80 2.68 2.75 -12.72
C ALA A 80 1.73 3.51 -13.65
N PHE A 81 0.71 2.82 -14.17
CA PHE A 81 -0.37 3.43 -14.97
C PHE A 81 -1.01 4.63 -14.23
N LYS A 82 -1.39 4.42 -12.97
CA LYS A 82 -1.93 5.44 -12.05
C LYS A 82 -1.52 5.13 -10.62
N VAL A 83 -1.21 6.17 -9.84
CA VAL A 83 -0.83 6.05 -8.43
C VAL A 83 -1.91 6.70 -7.56
N GLY A 84 -2.58 5.88 -6.76
CA GLY A 84 -3.58 6.33 -5.79
C GLY A 84 -2.94 6.86 -4.51
N TYR A 85 -3.44 7.96 -3.96
CA TYR A 85 -2.94 8.51 -2.70
C TYR A 85 -4.06 9.02 -1.78
N ASP A 86 -3.78 9.04 -0.48
CA ASP A 86 -4.69 9.67 0.49
C ASP A 86 -4.59 11.20 0.42
N ARG A 87 -5.71 11.84 0.06
CA ARG A 87 -5.81 13.28 -0.14
C ARG A 87 -5.48 14.13 1.11
N ALA A 88 -5.56 13.56 2.32
CA ALA A 88 -5.44 14.33 3.55
C ALA A 88 -4.02 14.85 3.85
N LEU A 89 -2.97 14.22 3.30
CA LEU A 89 -1.57 14.46 3.72
C LEU A 89 -0.56 14.62 2.58
N ALA A 90 -1.00 14.71 1.32
CA ALA A 90 -0.13 14.46 0.17
C ALA A 90 0.35 15.71 -0.61
N GLY A 91 0.10 16.93 -0.12
CA GLY A 91 0.29 18.18 -0.89
C GLY A 91 1.60 18.27 -1.67
N TYR A 92 2.75 18.27 -0.98
CA TYR A 92 4.06 18.39 -1.64
C TYR A 92 4.50 17.12 -2.39
N TRP A 93 4.10 15.93 -1.91
CA TRP A 93 4.49 14.67 -2.53
C TRP A 93 3.84 14.46 -3.91
N VAL A 94 2.60 14.92 -4.10
CA VAL A 94 1.88 14.81 -5.38
C VAL A 94 2.62 15.55 -6.50
N GLU A 95 3.10 16.76 -6.24
CA GLU A 95 3.82 17.56 -7.23
C GLU A 95 5.19 16.97 -7.56
N GLU A 96 5.86 16.35 -6.58
CA GLU A 96 7.11 15.62 -6.82
C GLU A 96 6.90 14.39 -7.71
N MET A 97 5.88 13.58 -7.41
CA MET A 97 5.52 12.41 -8.22
C MET A 97 5.13 12.80 -9.66
N LYS A 98 4.33 13.86 -9.83
CA LYS A 98 3.99 14.39 -11.16
C LYS A 98 5.22 14.87 -11.93
N SER A 99 6.13 15.57 -11.25
CA SER A 99 7.39 16.04 -11.84
C SER A 99 8.29 14.88 -12.27
N ASN A 100 8.14 13.71 -11.65
CA ASN A 100 8.78 12.45 -12.05
C ASN A 100 7.97 11.65 -13.11
N GLY A 101 6.87 12.19 -13.64
CA GLY A 101 6.08 11.59 -14.70
C GLY A 101 4.95 10.67 -14.25
N PHE A 102 4.66 10.57 -12.96
CA PHE A 102 3.57 9.73 -12.46
C PHE A 102 2.20 10.40 -12.54
N THR A 103 1.18 9.63 -12.93
CA THR A 103 -0.22 10.08 -12.89
C THR A 103 -0.81 9.83 -11.52
N MET A 104 -1.08 10.89 -10.77
CA MET A 104 -1.56 10.83 -9.38
C MET A 104 -3.09 10.95 -9.29
N GLU A 105 -3.74 10.05 -8.54
CA GLU A 105 -5.19 10.02 -8.35
C GLU A 105 -5.56 10.09 -6.85
N PRO A 106 -6.34 11.10 -6.41
CA PRO A 106 -6.76 11.18 -5.02
C PRO A 106 -7.78 10.08 -4.70
N VAL A 107 -7.53 9.33 -3.63
CA VAL A 107 -8.43 8.33 -3.06
C VAL A 107 -9.05 8.92 -1.79
N ALA A 108 -10.36 9.19 -1.84
CA ALA A 108 -11.08 9.69 -0.68
C ALA A 108 -11.30 8.55 0.33
N GLN A 109 -10.82 8.72 1.57
CA GLN A 109 -11.10 7.76 2.63
C GLN A 109 -12.60 7.71 2.96
N GLY A 110 -13.10 6.50 3.19
CA GLY A 110 -14.46 6.27 3.65
C GLY A 110 -15.15 5.12 2.93
N ALA A 111 -16.21 4.63 3.55
CA ALA A 111 -16.88 3.42 3.10
C ALA A 111 -17.52 3.56 1.70
N PHE A 112 -17.89 4.76 1.26
CA PHE A 112 -18.38 4.98 -0.11
C PHE A 112 -17.32 4.60 -1.16
N THR A 113 -16.07 5.03 -0.96
CA THR A 113 -14.95 4.71 -1.86
C THR A 113 -14.47 3.27 -1.69
N TRP A 114 -14.41 2.78 -0.46
CA TRP A 114 -13.74 1.52 -0.15
C TRP A 114 -14.62 0.27 -0.29
N SER A 115 -15.96 0.39 -0.24
CA SER A 115 -16.82 -0.80 -0.12
C SER A 115 -16.70 -1.78 -1.29
N GLN A 116 -16.74 -1.28 -2.52
CA GLN A 116 -16.61 -2.13 -3.70
C GLN A 116 -15.18 -2.69 -3.84
N PRO A 117 -14.12 -1.86 -3.82
CA PRO A 117 -12.74 -2.37 -3.90
C PRO A 117 -12.38 -3.36 -2.79
N MET A 118 -12.91 -3.18 -1.57
CA MET A 118 -12.68 -4.10 -0.47
C MET A 118 -13.37 -5.46 -0.69
N ARG A 119 -14.54 -5.49 -1.33
CA ARG A 119 -15.21 -6.74 -1.74
C ARG A 119 -14.44 -7.45 -2.85
N GLU A 120 -14.03 -6.71 -3.88
CA GLU A 120 -13.22 -7.21 -5.01
C GLU A 120 -11.89 -7.80 -4.52
N MET A 121 -11.18 -7.07 -3.65
CA MET A 121 -9.93 -7.52 -3.04
C MET A 121 -10.15 -8.79 -2.20
N GLY A 122 -11.23 -8.84 -1.40
CA GLY A 122 -11.57 -10.00 -0.58
C GLY A 122 -11.89 -11.25 -1.42
N ALA A 123 -12.65 -11.08 -2.51
CA ALA A 123 -12.94 -12.16 -3.45
C ALA A 123 -11.65 -12.67 -4.11
N ALA A 124 -10.80 -11.76 -4.62
CA ALA A 124 -9.54 -12.13 -5.26
C ALA A 124 -8.58 -12.89 -4.31
N LEU A 125 -8.50 -12.46 -3.04
CA LEU A 125 -7.73 -13.16 -2.00
C LEU A 125 -8.31 -14.56 -1.73
N THR A 126 -9.64 -14.69 -1.67
CA THR A 126 -10.35 -15.96 -1.45
C THR A 126 -10.11 -16.94 -2.60
N ASP A 127 -10.15 -16.43 -3.84
CA ASP A 127 -9.92 -17.20 -5.07
C ASP A 127 -8.46 -17.56 -5.31
N LYS A 128 -7.55 -17.14 -4.40
CA LYS A 128 -6.10 -17.36 -4.47
C LYS A 128 -5.48 -16.83 -5.77
N ILE A 129 -6.03 -15.74 -6.31
CA ILE A 129 -5.50 -15.06 -7.50
C ILE A 129 -4.64 -13.84 -7.14
N VAL A 130 -4.36 -13.59 -5.86
CA VAL A 130 -3.47 -12.52 -5.42
C VAL A 130 -2.14 -13.11 -4.97
N ASN A 131 -1.07 -12.79 -5.69
CA ASN A 131 0.28 -13.14 -5.30
C ASN A 131 0.95 -11.92 -4.63
N TYR A 132 0.96 -11.91 -3.30
CA TYR A 132 1.61 -10.86 -2.51
C TYR A 132 3.03 -11.19 -2.06
N ASN A 133 3.67 -12.14 -2.75
CA ASN A 133 5.06 -12.56 -2.55
C ASN A 133 5.39 -13.01 -1.12
N ASN A 134 4.40 -13.52 -0.38
CA ASN A 134 4.51 -13.86 1.04
C ASN A 134 5.17 -12.74 1.87
N ASN A 135 4.91 -11.47 1.51
CA ASN A 135 5.49 -10.33 2.22
C ASN A 135 5.03 -10.36 3.70
N PRO A 136 5.96 -10.51 4.66
CA PRO A 136 5.61 -10.70 6.07
C PRO A 136 4.94 -9.48 6.68
N ILE A 137 5.25 -8.28 6.19
CA ILE A 137 4.65 -7.03 6.68
C ILE A 137 3.21 -6.92 6.20
N LEU A 138 2.95 -7.25 4.93
CA LEU A 138 1.59 -7.27 4.39
C LEU A 138 0.74 -8.34 5.08
N LEU A 139 1.27 -9.55 5.25
CA LEU A 139 0.59 -10.62 5.98
C LEU A 139 0.25 -10.18 7.41
N TRP A 140 1.19 -9.54 8.11
CA TRP A 140 0.95 -8.99 9.43
C TRP A 140 -0.15 -7.91 9.43
N CYS A 141 -0.12 -6.95 8.49
CA CYS A 141 -1.16 -5.94 8.35
C CYS A 141 -2.54 -6.53 8.02
N LEU A 142 -2.61 -7.55 7.15
CA LEU A 142 -3.86 -8.24 6.83
C LEU A 142 -4.42 -8.96 8.06
N SER A 143 -3.56 -9.67 8.82
CA SER A 143 -3.98 -10.34 10.06
C SER A 143 -4.46 -9.38 11.16
N ASN A 144 -4.08 -8.11 11.05
CA ASN A 144 -4.45 -7.04 11.97
C ASN A 144 -5.72 -6.28 11.54
N THR A 145 -6.27 -6.58 10.36
CA THR A 145 -7.40 -5.85 9.77
C THR A 145 -8.73 -6.58 10.04
N ALA A 146 -9.70 -5.84 10.57
CA ALA A 146 -11.09 -6.25 10.66
C ALA A 146 -11.97 -5.42 9.70
N VAL A 147 -13.21 -5.86 9.51
CA VAL A 147 -14.20 -5.18 8.67
C VAL A 147 -15.24 -4.50 9.55
N LYS A 148 -15.36 -3.18 9.46
CA LYS A 148 -16.47 -2.43 10.05
C LYS A 148 -17.57 -2.29 9.00
N LYS A 149 -18.74 -2.84 9.30
CA LYS A 149 -19.96 -2.64 8.50
C LYS A 149 -20.68 -1.38 8.96
N SER A 150 -21.19 -0.59 8.03
CA SER A 150 -22.10 0.53 8.32
C SER A 150 -23.23 0.56 7.29
N GLY A 151 -24.46 0.77 7.76
CA GLY A 151 -25.64 0.65 6.88
C GLY A 151 -25.75 -0.74 6.24
N LEU A 152 -26.45 -0.81 5.10
CA LEU A 152 -26.77 -2.10 4.47
C LEU A 152 -25.57 -2.71 3.72
N ASN A 153 -24.80 -1.88 3.00
CA ASN A 153 -23.80 -2.35 2.03
C ASN A 153 -22.42 -1.72 2.21
N ASN A 154 -22.21 -0.87 3.22
CA ASN A 154 -20.94 -0.18 3.37
C ASN A 154 -19.99 -0.96 4.29
N ILE A 155 -18.76 -1.14 3.82
CA ILE A 155 -17.67 -1.76 4.57
C ILE A 155 -16.42 -0.89 4.48
N GLN A 156 -15.61 -0.93 5.54
CA GLN A 156 -14.32 -0.28 5.59
C GLN A 156 -13.35 -1.06 6.49
N PRO A 157 -12.04 -1.01 6.20
CA PRO A 157 -11.04 -1.63 7.05
C PRO A 157 -10.95 -0.88 8.38
N VAL A 158 -10.81 -1.63 9.47
CA VAL A 158 -10.51 -1.09 10.81
C VAL A 158 -9.43 -1.94 11.47
N LYS A 159 -8.68 -1.35 12.39
CA LYS A 159 -7.72 -2.08 13.21
C LYS A 159 -8.48 -3.01 14.16
N ILE A 160 -8.04 -4.25 14.34
CA ILE A 160 -8.64 -5.17 15.34
C ILE A 160 -8.51 -4.57 16.76
N THR A 161 -7.36 -3.93 17.04
CA THR A 161 -7.15 -3.09 18.23
C THR A 161 -6.32 -1.87 17.85
N ASP A 162 -6.44 -0.76 18.59
CA ASP A 162 -5.78 0.51 18.25
C ASP A 162 -4.26 0.44 18.15
N LYS A 163 -3.65 -0.54 18.85
CA LYS A 163 -2.20 -0.77 18.83
C LYS A 163 -1.72 -1.47 17.56
N ARG A 164 -2.61 -2.12 16.80
CA ARG A 164 -2.24 -2.83 15.56
C ARG A 164 -1.99 -1.86 14.40
N ARG A 165 -1.30 -2.35 13.38
CA ARG A 165 -1.02 -1.64 12.13
C ARG A 165 -1.71 -2.34 10.98
N ILE A 166 -2.40 -1.56 10.15
CA ILE A 166 -3.12 -2.05 8.96
C ILE A 166 -2.66 -1.30 7.70
N ASP A 167 -1.58 -0.52 7.80
CA ASP A 167 -1.19 0.45 6.78
C ASP A 167 -0.88 -0.23 5.44
N GLY A 168 -0.24 -1.41 5.47
CA GLY A 168 -0.03 -2.23 4.28
C GLY A 168 -1.34 -2.73 3.64
N ALA A 169 -2.35 -3.07 4.46
CA ALA A 169 -3.66 -3.49 3.98
C ALA A 169 -4.47 -2.31 3.41
N VAL A 170 -4.36 -1.12 4.02
CA VAL A 170 -5.00 0.11 3.53
C VAL A 170 -4.32 0.62 2.25
N SER A 171 -2.99 0.55 2.15
CA SER A 171 -2.25 0.87 0.93
C SER A 171 -2.64 -0.08 -0.22
N LEU A 172 -2.77 -1.38 0.07
CA LEU A 172 -3.28 -2.36 -0.88
C LEU A 172 -4.71 -2.03 -1.32
N LEU A 173 -5.59 -1.70 -0.38
CA LEU A 173 -6.97 -1.33 -0.68
C LEU A 173 -7.05 -0.06 -1.54
N ASN A 174 -6.22 0.95 -1.28
CA ASN A 174 -6.15 2.16 -2.10
C ASN A 174 -5.66 1.86 -3.52
N ALA A 175 -4.69 0.95 -3.69
CA ALA A 175 -4.31 0.48 -5.02
C ALA A 175 -5.48 -0.26 -5.70
N TRP A 176 -6.26 -1.05 -4.95
CA TRP A 176 -7.47 -1.71 -5.45
C TRP A 176 -8.57 -0.73 -5.86
N VAL A 177 -8.69 0.42 -5.18
CA VAL A 177 -9.63 1.49 -5.59
C VAL A 177 -9.28 1.97 -6.99
N ILE A 178 -8.00 2.25 -7.26
CA ILE A 178 -7.54 2.68 -8.58
C ILE A 178 -7.73 1.56 -9.60
N TYR A 179 -7.37 0.33 -9.24
CA TYR A 179 -7.51 -0.85 -10.10
C TYR A 179 -8.95 -1.08 -10.55
N VAL A 180 -9.92 -1.00 -9.64
CA VAL A 180 -11.35 -1.17 -9.95
C VAL A 180 -11.87 0.03 -10.76
N LYS A 181 -11.47 1.26 -10.40
CA LYS A 181 -11.94 2.48 -11.07
C LYS A 181 -11.51 2.56 -12.54
N TYR A 182 -10.32 2.06 -12.86
CA TYR A 182 -9.73 2.12 -14.20
C TYR A 182 -9.44 0.73 -14.79
N PHE A 183 -10.23 -0.27 -14.42
CA PHE A 183 -9.95 -1.65 -14.77
C PHE A 183 -9.82 -1.86 -16.28
N ASP A 184 -10.79 -1.36 -17.06
CA ASP A 184 -10.82 -1.56 -18.51
C ASP A 184 -9.62 -0.88 -19.20
N ASP A 185 -9.32 0.37 -18.83
CA ASP A 185 -8.16 1.11 -19.36
C ASP A 185 -6.85 0.40 -18.99
N TYR A 186 -6.72 -0.04 -17.74
CA TYR A 186 -5.54 -0.74 -17.28
C TYR A 186 -5.35 -2.07 -18.01
N MET A 187 -6.41 -2.88 -18.15
CA MET A 187 -6.35 -4.15 -18.84
C MET A 187 -6.07 -4.00 -20.34
N TYR A 188 -6.56 -2.93 -20.98
CA TYR A 188 -6.19 -2.59 -22.36
C TYR A 188 -4.67 -2.38 -22.51
N ASN A 189 -4.02 -1.73 -21.54
CA ASN A 189 -2.57 -1.53 -21.53
C ASN A 189 -1.77 -2.80 -21.20
N VAL A 190 -2.36 -3.74 -20.46
CA VAL A 190 -1.72 -5.01 -20.12
C VAL A 190 -1.61 -5.93 -21.35
N GLY A 191 -2.56 -5.85 -22.29
CA GLY A 191 -2.62 -6.70 -23.48
C GLY A 191 -3.51 -7.91 -23.29
#